data_AF-A0A9X2S3W0-F1
#
_entry.id   AF-A0A9X2S3W0-F1
#
_cell.length_a   1.000
_cell.length_b   1.000
_cell.length_c   1.000
_cell.angle_alpha   90.00
_cell.angle_beta   90.00
_cell.angle_gamma   90.00
#
_symmetry.space_group_name_H-M   'P 1'
#
loop_
_entity.id
_entity.type
_entity.pdbx_description
1 polymer ?
#
loop_
_entity_poly.entity_id
_entity_poly.type
_entity_poly.pdbx_seq_one_letter_code
_entity_poly.pdbx_strand_id
1 'polypeptide(L)'
;MLYTPKYIYNNDLDKKICKCSECKKYRILYCYANMVENKNESTKEINSDIIAVCSKCGSTYRFNLKHLSDINGDKYEVGKVNFIEEKYPQIKENITRNYNYYDAISIIKSENFLTKLIKNNREVDLEVSEYVFMEK
;
A
#
# COMPACT_ATOMS: atom_id res chain seq x y z
N MET A 1 1.65 10.24 11.40
CA MET A 1 1.37 10.64 10.00
C MET A 1 1.02 9.38 9.22
N LEU A 2 -0.13 9.32 8.54
CA LEU A 2 -0.47 8.18 7.68
C LEU A 2 0.53 8.12 6.52
N TYR A 3 1.46 7.16 6.58
CA TYR A 3 2.42 6.95 5.50
C TYR A 3 1.72 6.20 4.38
N THR A 4 1.45 6.88 3.27
CA THR A 4 0.83 6.26 2.11
C THR A 4 1.69 6.53 0.88
N PRO A 5 2.60 5.61 0.52
CA PRO A 5 3.49 5.83 -0.60
C PRO A 5 2.69 5.87 -1.90
N LYS A 6 2.90 6.89 -2.73
CA LYS A 6 2.35 6.92 -4.11
C LYS A 6 3.11 5.97 -5.04
N TYR A 7 4.35 5.68 -4.68
CA TYR A 7 5.26 4.84 -5.45
C TYR A 7 6.02 3.92 -4.52
N ILE A 8 6.33 2.72 -5.01
CA ILE A 8 7.27 1.79 -4.41
C ILE A 8 8.46 1.69 -5.35
N TYR A 9 9.69 1.84 -4.85
CA TYR A 9 10.88 1.62 -5.67
C TYR A 9 11.26 0.15 -5.65
N ASN A 10 11.70 -0.35 -6.81
CA ASN A 10 12.07 -1.75 -6.93
C ASN A 10 13.29 -2.12 -6.07
N ASN A 11 14.15 -1.15 -5.75
CA ASN A 11 15.34 -1.37 -4.92
C ASN A 11 15.02 -1.46 -3.42
N ASP A 12 13.84 -1.00 -2.99
CA ASP A 12 13.42 -1.10 -1.59
C ASP A 12 12.90 -2.51 -1.28
N LEU A 13 12.46 -3.24 -2.30
CA LEU A 13 11.84 -4.56 -2.19
C LEU A 13 12.90 -5.67 -2.11
N ASP A 14 12.63 -6.66 -1.26
CA ASP A 14 13.43 -7.90 -1.18
C ASP A 14 13.47 -8.71 -2.48
N LYS A 15 12.44 -8.56 -3.34
CA LYS A 15 12.40 -9.19 -4.66
C LYS A 15 11.65 -8.33 -5.68
N LYS A 16 12.00 -8.57 -6.95
CA LYS A 16 11.37 -7.92 -8.09
C LYS A 16 9.96 -8.47 -8.35
N ILE A 17 8.99 -7.57 -8.49
CA ILE A 17 7.58 -7.90 -8.79
C ILE A 17 7.36 -8.04 -10.30
N CYS A 18 7.83 -7.06 -11.08
CA CYS A 18 7.64 -7.03 -12.52
C CYS A 18 8.65 -7.88 -13.27
N LYS A 19 8.18 -8.62 -14.28
CA LYS A 19 9.05 -9.41 -15.17
C LYS A 19 9.91 -8.57 -16.13
N CYS A 20 9.58 -7.29 -16.38
CA CYS A 20 10.37 -6.47 -17.30
C CYS A 20 11.72 -6.09 -16.66
N SER A 21 12.81 -6.18 -17.42
CA SER A 21 14.17 -5.88 -16.95
C SER A 21 14.32 -4.45 -16.43
N GLU A 22 13.61 -3.49 -17.01
CA GLU A 22 13.79 -2.06 -16.77
C GLU A 22 12.95 -1.47 -15.62
N CYS A 23 12.14 -2.27 -14.91
CA CYS A 23 11.29 -1.75 -13.84
C CYS A 23 12.10 -1.13 -12.69
N LYS A 24 11.94 0.18 -12.47
CA LYS A 24 12.57 0.92 -11.36
C LYS A 24 11.61 1.28 -10.23
N LYS A 25 10.31 1.45 -10.55
CA LYS A 25 9.28 1.82 -9.58
C LYS A 25 7.88 1.40 -10.03
N TYR A 26 7.00 1.25 -9.06
CA TYR A 26 5.60 0.90 -9.22
C TYR A 26 4.74 2.06 -8.75
N ARG A 27 3.76 2.49 -9.56
CA ARG A 27 2.75 3.48 -9.18
C ARG A 27 1.61 2.77 -8.50
N ILE A 28 1.27 3.16 -7.28
CA ILE A 28 0.21 2.51 -6.50
C ILE A 28 -1.15 3.02 -6.95
N LEU A 29 -2.04 2.11 -7.34
CA LEU A 29 -3.44 2.42 -7.68
C LEU A 29 -4.36 2.25 -6.46
N TYR A 30 -4.06 1.26 -5.64
CA TYR A 30 -4.83 0.92 -4.44
C TYR A 30 -3.90 0.32 -3.39
N CYS A 31 -4.14 0.66 -2.13
CA CYS A 31 -3.45 0.06 -0.99
C CYS A 31 -4.43 -0.02 0.17
N TYR A 32 -4.69 -1.23 0.64
CA TYR A 32 -5.32 -1.46 1.93
C TYR A 32 -4.24 -1.88 2.92
N ALA A 33 -4.13 -1.18 4.05
CA ALA A 33 -3.04 -1.39 4.99
C ALA A 33 -3.52 -1.43 6.43
N ASN A 34 -2.96 -2.39 7.17
CA ASN A 34 -3.02 -2.45 8.62
C ASN A 34 -1.63 -2.09 9.16
N MET A 35 -1.60 -1.15 10.10
CA MET A 35 -0.39 -0.61 10.70
C MET A 35 -0.45 -0.79 12.21
N VAL A 36 0.64 -1.30 12.77
CA VAL A 36 0.87 -1.42 14.21
C VAL A 36 2.15 -0.68 14.54
N GLU A 37 2.06 0.32 15.40
CA GLU A 37 3.19 1.16 15.83
C GLU A 37 3.35 1.03 17.35
N ASN A 38 4.52 0.61 17.80
CA ASN A 38 4.89 0.53 19.22
C ASN A 38 5.88 1.65 19.53
N LYS A 39 5.43 2.63 20.32
CA LYS A 39 6.20 3.83 20.65
C LYS A 39 7.37 3.55 21.58
N ASN A 40 7.22 2.60 22.51
CA ASN A 40 8.28 2.25 23.46
C ASN A 40 9.45 1.56 22.75
N GLU A 41 9.15 0.61 21.88
CA GLU A 41 10.15 -0.13 21.12
C GLU A 41 10.61 0.64 19.88
N SER A 42 9.96 1.76 19.56
CA SER A 42 10.16 2.52 18.32
C SER A 42 10.05 1.62 17.08
N THR A 43 9.11 0.67 17.11
CA THR A 43 8.86 -0.26 16.02
C THR A 43 7.56 0.07 15.30
N LYS A 44 7.55 -0.21 14.00
CA LYS A 44 6.37 -0.03 13.16
C LYS A 44 6.28 -1.16 12.15
N GLU A 45 5.16 -1.86 12.16
CA GLU A 45 4.82 -2.89 11.19
C GLU A 45 3.64 -2.42 10.34
N ILE A 46 3.77 -2.50 9.02
CA ILE A 46 2.69 -2.21 8.08
C ILE A 46 2.51 -3.42 7.17
N ASN A 47 1.32 -4.02 7.20
CA ASN A 47 0.92 -5.08 6.29
C ASN A 47 -0.08 -4.53 5.28
N SER A 48 0.28 -4.58 4.00
CA SER A 48 -0.49 -3.95 2.93
C SER A 48 -0.89 -4.96 1.84
N ASP A 49 -2.10 -4.85 1.32
CA ASP A 49 -2.53 -5.43 0.05
C ASP A 49 -2.57 -4.32 -1.01
N ILE A 50 -1.76 -4.46 -2.04
CA ILE A 50 -1.42 -3.39 -2.97
C ILE A 50 -1.78 -3.81 -4.38
N ILE A 51 -2.43 -2.91 -5.12
CA ILE A 51 -2.51 -2.98 -6.59
C ILE A 51 -1.64 -1.87 -7.15
N ALA A 52 -0.62 -2.22 -7.93
CA ALA A 52 0.30 -1.25 -8.51
C ALA A 52 0.67 -1.56 -9.96
N VAL A 53 1.04 -0.51 -10.69
CA VAL A 53 1.42 -0.57 -12.10
C VAL A 53 2.91 -0.33 -12.24
N CYS A 54 3.58 -1.20 -12.99
CA CYS A 54 4.96 -0.96 -13.39
C CYS A 54 5.04 0.32 -14.23
N SER A 55 5.82 1.31 -13.77
CA SER A 55 5.94 2.59 -14.47
C SER A 55 6.68 2.51 -15.83
N LYS A 56 7.14 1.31 -16.23
CA LYS A 56 7.85 1.09 -17.50
C LYS A 56 7.03 0.32 -18.52
N CYS A 57 6.56 -0.87 -18.18
CA CYS A 57 5.80 -1.70 -19.12
C CYS A 57 4.28 -1.59 -18.95
N GLY A 58 3.78 -0.86 -17.95
CA GLY A 58 2.35 -0.70 -17.71
C GLY A 58 1.62 -1.93 -17.17
N SER A 59 2.32 -3.06 -16.97
CA SER A 59 1.73 -4.25 -16.35
C SER A 59 1.28 -3.97 -14.92
N THR A 60 0.09 -4.48 -14.57
CA THR A 60 -0.51 -4.32 -13.24
C THR A 60 -0.35 -5.59 -12.41
N TYR A 61 -0.07 -5.41 -11.12
CA TYR A 61 0.14 -6.51 -10.19
C TYR A 61 -0.62 -6.25 -8.90
N ARG A 62 -1.14 -7.32 -8.28
CA ARG A 62 -1.60 -7.33 -6.89
C ARG A 62 -0.65 -8.13 -6.03
N PHE A 63 -0.22 -7.56 -4.91
CA PHE A 63 0.70 -8.23 -4.01
C PHE A 63 0.55 -7.75 -2.57
N ASN A 64 0.96 -8.61 -1.64
CA ASN A 64 1.12 -8.23 -0.25
C ASN A 64 2.51 -7.63 -0.01
N LEU A 65 2.57 -6.58 0.78
CA LEU A 65 3.81 -5.95 1.20
C LEU A 65 3.82 -5.82 2.73
N LYS A 66 4.83 -6.40 3.36
CA LYS A 66 5.12 -6.19 4.77
C LYS A 66 6.29 -5.21 4.88
N HIS A 67 6.08 -4.10 5.59
CA HIS A 67 7.09 -3.10 5.92
C HIS A 67 7.33 -3.17 7.42
N LEU A 68 8.57 -3.44 7.81
CA LEU A 68 9.05 -3.38 9.19
C LEU A 68 10.02 -2.21 9.30
N SER A 69 9.78 -1.35 10.28
CA SER A 69 10.66 -0.24 10.63
C SER A 69 11.04 -0.37 12.09
N ASP A 70 12.33 -0.36 12.39
CA ASP A 70 12.89 -0.37 13.74
C ASP A 70 14.18 0.47 13.81
N ILE A 71 14.90 0.41 14.93
CA ILE A 71 16.17 1.12 15.12
C ILE A 71 17.27 0.74 14.11
N ASN A 72 17.16 -0.42 13.46
CA ASN A 72 18.11 -0.94 12.48
C ASN A 72 17.74 -0.54 11.05
N GLY A 73 16.58 0.09 10.85
CA GLY A 73 16.14 0.66 9.59
C GLY A 73 14.86 0.03 9.04
N ASP A 74 14.61 0.27 7.75
CA ASP A 74 13.42 -0.22 7.05
C ASP A 74 13.72 -1.52 6.29
N LYS A 75 12.83 -2.50 6.45
CA LYS A 75 12.83 -3.75 5.69
C LYS A 75 11.47 -3.95 5.02
N TYR A 76 11.50 -4.27 3.73
CA TYR A 76 10.30 -4.56 2.95
C TYR A 76 10.33 -6.02 2.45
N GLU A 77 9.25 -6.74 2.71
CA GLU A 77 9.07 -8.12 2.28
C GLU A 77 7.85 -8.23 1.37
N VAL A 78 8.07 -8.67 0.14
CA VAL A 78 7.00 -8.90 -0.82
C VAL A 78 6.47 -10.31 -0.64
N GLY A 79 5.16 -10.43 -0.39
CA GLY A 79 4.46 -11.70 -0.29
C GLY A 79 4.13 -12.31 -1.66
N LYS A 80 2.92 -12.89 -1.77
CA LYS A 80 2.42 -13.44 -3.04
C LYS A 80 2.20 -12.31 -4.04
N VAL A 81 2.67 -12.50 -5.27
CA VAL A 81 2.50 -11.57 -6.38
C VAL A 81 1.62 -12.21 -7.44
N ASN A 82 0.56 -11.52 -7.85
CA ASN A 82 -0.31 -11.93 -8.94
C ASN A 82 -0.30 -10.87 -10.04
N PHE A 83 -0.17 -11.29 -11.29
CA PHE A 83 -0.40 -10.44 -12.45
C PHE A 83 -1.92 -10.26 -12.66
N ILE A 84 -2.33 -9.06 -13.05
CA ILE A 84 -3.72 -8.73 -13.38
C ILE A 84 -3.80 -8.56 -14.90
N GLU A 85 -4.55 -9.44 -15.56
CA GLU A 85 -4.73 -9.45 -17.02
C GLU A 85 -5.75 -8.41 -17.49
N GLU A 86 -6.63 -7.98 -16.58
CA GLU A 86 -7.69 -7.02 -16.86
C GLU A 86 -7.14 -5.67 -17.36
N LYS A 87 -7.95 -4.98 -18.17
CA LYS A 87 -7.59 -3.66 -18.66
C LYS A 87 -7.73 -2.62 -17.56
N TYR A 88 -6.93 -1.56 -17.64
CA TYR A 88 -6.91 -0.48 -16.66
C TYR A 88 -8.29 0.08 -16.24
N PRO A 89 -9.27 0.29 -17.16
CA PRO A 89 -10.61 0.75 -16.75
C PRO A 89 -11.33 -0.23 -15.82
N GLN A 90 -11.25 -1.53 -16.08
CA GLN A 90 -11.86 -2.58 -15.25
C GLN A 90 -11.19 -2.64 -13.88
N ILE A 91 -9.86 -2.48 -13.85
CA ILE A 91 -9.09 -2.41 -12.61
C ILE A 91 -9.54 -1.21 -11.77
N LYS A 92 -9.69 -0.03 -12.38
CA LYS A 92 -10.16 1.20 -11.72
C LYS A 92 -11.58 1.06 -11.17
N GLU A 93 -12.49 0.45 -11.94
CA GLU A 93 -13.85 0.17 -11.47
C GLU A 93 -13.86 -0.76 -10.25
N ASN A 94 -13.08 -1.85 -10.30
CA ASN A 94 -12.94 -2.77 -9.16
C ASN A 94 -12.33 -2.08 -7.92
N ILE A 95 -11.29 -1.28 -8.10
CA ILE A 95 -10.66 -0.50 -7.04
C ILE A 95 -11.67 0.47 -6.41
N THR A 96 -12.45 1.18 -7.23
CA THR A 96 -13.45 2.15 -6.78
C THR A 96 -14.54 1.47 -5.97
N ARG A 97 -15.04 0.32 -6.45
CA ARG A 97 -16.02 -0.49 -5.73
C ARG A 97 -15.48 -0.95 -4.37
N ASN A 98 -14.27 -1.49 -4.34
CA ASN A 98 -13.64 -1.93 -3.09
C ASN A 98 -13.41 -0.76 -2.13
N TYR A 99 -12.92 0.38 -2.62
CA TYR A 99 -12.73 1.58 -1.81
C TYR A 99 -14.05 2.10 -1.22
N ASN A 100 -15.14 2.07 -1.99
CA ASN A 100 -16.46 2.52 -1.54
C ASN A 100 -17.08 1.60 -0.49
N TYR A 101 -16.71 0.31 -0.46
CA TYR A 101 -17.20 -0.66 0.51
C TYR A 101 -16.78 -0.35 1.96
N TYR A 102 -15.64 0.32 2.17
CA TYR A 102 -15.16 0.62 3.51
C TYR A 102 -15.88 1.81 4.14
N ASP A 103 -16.42 1.61 5.34
CA ASP A 103 -16.79 2.68 6.24
C ASP A 103 -15.54 3.37 6.78
N ALA A 104 -15.59 4.70 6.90
CA ALA A 104 -14.43 5.51 7.25
C ALA A 104 -14.70 6.38 8.46
N ILE A 105 -13.78 6.37 9.42
CA ILE A 105 -13.72 7.33 10.53
C ILE A 105 -13.34 8.71 10.00
N SER A 106 -12.42 8.76 9.03
CA SER A 106 -12.01 10.02 8.40
C SER A 106 -11.56 9.81 6.96
N ILE A 107 -11.65 10.86 6.15
CA ILE A 107 -11.31 10.85 4.72
C ILE A 107 -10.37 12.00 4.42
N ILE A 108 -9.24 11.70 3.80
CA ILE A 108 -8.30 12.66 3.25
C ILE A 108 -8.49 12.68 1.74
N LYS A 109 -8.77 13.85 1.18
CA LYS A 109 -8.93 14.04 -0.26
C LYS A 109 -7.80 14.92 -0.79
N SER A 110 -7.15 14.46 -1.85
CA SER A 110 -6.19 15.25 -2.63
C SER A 110 -6.69 15.36 -4.08
N GLU A 111 -6.04 16.16 -4.91
CA GLU A 111 -6.31 16.24 -6.35
C GLU A 111 -6.23 14.86 -7.02
N ASN A 112 -5.21 14.07 -6.67
CA ASN A 112 -4.86 12.84 -7.38
C ASN A 112 -5.17 11.54 -6.60
N PHE A 113 -5.57 11.64 -5.34
CA PHE A 113 -5.81 10.45 -4.51
C PHE A 113 -6.84 10.68 -3.41
N LEU A 114 -7.33 9.57 -2.86
CA LEU A 114 -8.25 9.50 -1.74
C LEU A 114 -7.72 8.48 -0.73
N THR A 115 -7.78 8.83 0.56
CA THR A 115 -7.45 7.91 1.65
C THR A 115 -8.58 7.91 2.67
N LYS A 116 -9.08 6.74 3.06
CA LYS A 116 -9.98 6.54 4.21
C LYS A 116 -9.19 5.95 5.36
N LEU A 117 -9.32 6.53 6.54
CA LEU A 117 -8.96 5.89 7.79
C LEU A 117 -10.16 5.05 8.24
N ILE A 118 -10.00 3.74 8.28
CA ILE A 118 -11.05 2.76 8.61
C ILE A 118 -11.08 2.53 10.12
N LYS A 119 -9.91 2.39 10.73
CA LYS A 119 -9.75 2.12 12.16
C LYS A 119 -8.58 2.91 12.72
N ASN A 120 -8.71 3.38 13.96
CA ASN A 120 -7.60 3.94 14.71
C ASN A 120 -7.83 3.68 16.20
N ASN A 121 -7.04 2.76 16.76
CA ASN A 121 -7.05 2.42 18.18
C ASN A 121 -5.70 2.80 18.78
N ARG A 122 -5.74 3.39 19.97
CA ARG A 122 -4.54 3.78 20.73
C ARG A 122 -4.66 3.23 22.13
N GLU A 123 -3.69 2.41 22.52
CA GLU A 123 -3.56 1.85 23.86
C GLU A 123 -2.16 2.14 24.37
N VAL A 124 -2.04 3.12 25.28
CA VAL A 124 -0.78 3.55 25.92
C VAL A 124 0.35 3.76 24.89
N ASP A 125 1.13 2.72 24.60
CA ASP A 125 2.29 2.73 23.72
C ASP A 125 2.06 2.07 22.35
N LEU A 126 0.93 1.38 22.17
CA LEU A 126 0.55 0.70 20.95
C LEU A 126 -0.52 1.49 20.18
N GLU A 127 -0.26 1.77 18.90
CA GLU A 127 -1.20 2.41 17.99
C GLU A 127 -1.48 1.47 16.81
N VAL A 128 -2.75 1.08 16.65
CA VAL A 128 -3.21 0.23 15.56
C VAL A 128 -4.11 1.03 14.65
N SER A 129 -3.71 1.19 13.39
CA SER A 129 -4.45 1.92 12.37
C SER A 129 -4.73 1.06 11.16
N GLU A 130 -5.88 1.25 10.56
CA GLU A 130 -6.27 0.61 9.30
C GLU A 130 -6.72 1.68 8.33
N TYR A 131 -6.19 1.66 7.11
CA TYR A 131 -6.54 2.64 6.10
C TYR A 131 -6.61 2.02 4.71
N VAL A 132 -7.37 2.68 3.84
CA VAL A 132 -7.41 2.35 2.41
C VAL A 132 -7.09 3.60 1.60
N PHE A 133 -6.19 3.44 0.66
CA PHE A 133 -5.78 4.43 -0.32
C PHE A 133 -6.25 4.01 -1.71
N MET A 134 -6.65 5.00 -2.49
CA MET A 134 -7.01 4.85 -3.88
C MET A 134 -6.50 6.05 -4.69
N GLU A 135 -5.90 5.77 -5.84
CA GLU A 135 -5.61 6.78 -6.85
C GLU A 135 -6.89 7.14 -7.61
N LYS A 136 -7.15 8.45 -7.78
CA LYS A 136 -8.31 8.96 -8.53
C LYS A 136 -8.27 8.63 -10.03
#